data_AF-A0A521HGZ3-F1
#
_entry.id   AF-A0A521HGZ3-F1
#
_cell.length_a   1.000
_cell.length_b   1.000
_cell.length_c   1.000
_cell.angle_alpha   90.00
_cell.angle_beta   90.00
_cell.angle_gamma   90.00
#
_symmetry.space_group_name_H-M   'P 1'
#
loop_
_entity.id
_entity.type
_entity.pdbx_description
1 polymer ?
#
loop_
_entity_poly.entity_id
_entity_poly.type
_entity_poly.pdbx_seq_one_letter_code
_entity_poly.pdbx_strand_id
1 'polypeptide(L)'
;MWKDYWCAGTSRSYWLLSGALGVAYVLAMMLEVQLDASTPTPLRVLAAVFPALLILGLAAVEFRRIRNTDELRQRMELEAGMLALAIGVPVLTAIGLLNEAELTGIPFIMGVPILLLIYIAAQVWTHRRYQ
;
A
#
# COMPACT_ATOMS: atom_id res chain seq x y z
N MET A 1 21.99 -5.23 -11.81
CA MET A 1 21.02 -6.27 -11.44
C MET A 1 20.03 -5.85 -10.37
N TRP A 2 20.41 -5.59 -9.10
CA TRP A 2 19.42 -5.19 -8.07
C TRP A 2 18.78 -3.81 -8.34
N LYS A 3 19.52 -2.84 -8.88
CA LYS A 3 18.96 -1.53 -9.28
C LYS A 3 17.93 -1.65 -10.41
N ASP A 4 18.22 -2.47 -11.42
CA ASP A 4 17.32 -2.68 -12.57
C ASP A 4 16.04 -3.42 -12.14
N TYR A 5 16.14 -4.28 -11.13
CA TYR A 5 15.01 -4.97 -10.52
C TYR A 5 14.00 -3.99 -9.91
N TRP A 6 14.44 -3.05 -9.05
CA TRP A 6 13.51 -2.11 -8.40
C TRP A 6 12.97 -1.04 -9.34
N CYS A 7 13.70 -0.72 -10.41
CA CYS A 7 13.35 0.34 -11.35
C CYS A 7 12.70 -0.15 -12.65
N ALA A 8 12.47 -1.46 -12.82
CA ALA A 8 11.83 -2.02 -14.02
C ALA A 8 10.43 -1.40 -14.24
N GLY A 9 10.18 -0.94 -15.48
CA GLY A 9 8.93 -0.28 -15.87
C GLY A 9 8.71 1.11 -15.27
N THR A 10 9.66 1.65 -14.50
CA THR A 10 9.54 2.98 -13.89
C THR A 10 9.92 4.08 -14.87
N SER A 11 9.13 5.14 -14.88
CA SER A 11 9.37 6.36 -15.66
C SER A 11 9.40 7.57 -14.72
N ARG A 12 9.83 8.73 -15.22
CA ARG A 12 9.75 9.98 -14.44
C ARG A 12 8.31 10.29 -14.00
N SER A 13 7.32 10.04 -14.87
CA SER A 13 5.90 10.25 -14.54
C SER A 13 5.41 9.27 -13.48
N TYR A 14 5.88 8.02 -13.50
CA TYR A 14 5.60 7.05 -12.44
C TYR A 14 6.06 7.59 -11.08
N TRP A 15 7.33 7.99 -10.96
CA TRP A 15 7.88 8.48 -9.69
C TRP A 15 7.20 9.74 -9.18
N LEU A 16 6.84 10.66 -10.07
CA LEU A 16 6.10 11.87 -9.70
C LEU A 16 4.68 11.53 -9.21
N LEU A 17 3.97 10.64 -9.91
CA LEU A 17 2.60 10.28 -9.55
C LEU A 17 2.56 9.43 -8.28
N SER A 18 3.38 8.40 -8.16
CA SER A 18 3.44 7.56 -6.96
C SER A 18 3.91 8.36 -5.75
N GLY A 19 4.90 9.24 -5.92
CA GLY A 19 5.37 10.16 -4.89
C GLY A 19 4.27 11.15 -4.45
N ALA A 20 3.57 11.77 -5.40
CA ALA A 20 2.47 12.70 -5.09
C ALA A 20 1.32 12.00 -4.36
N LEU A 21 0.94 10.79 -4.79
CA LEU A 21 -0.09 9.98 -4.14
C LEU A 21 0.34 9.56 -2.72
N GLY A 22 1.60 9.18 -2.53
CA GLY A 22 2.14 8.83 -1.21
C GLY A 22 2.15 10.02 -0.25
N VAL A 23 2.60 11.19 -0.71
CA VAL A 23 2.57 12.42 0.09
C VAL A 23 1.14 12.83 0.41
N ALA A 24 0.24 12.81 -0.57
CA ALA A 24 -1.18 13.09 -0.36
C ALA A 24 -1.82 12.14 0.65
N TYR A 25 -1.43 10.86 0.64
CA TYR A 25 -1.93 9.86 1.58
C TYR A 25 -1.49 10.21 3.01
N VAL A 26 -0.21 10.50 3.23
CA VAL A 26 0.30 10.89 4.55
C VAL A 26 -0.41 12.16 5.05
N LEU A 27 -0.55 13.18 4.20
CA LEU A 27 -1.26 14.42 4.54
C LEU A 27 -2.74 14.17 4.89
N ALA A 28 -3.42 13.28 4.14
CA ALA A 28 -4.80 12.92 4.42
C ALA A 28 -4.95 12.22 5.77
N MET A 29 -4.05 11.27 6.09
CA MET A 29 -4.03 10.60 7.40
C MET A 29 -3.74 11.58 8.54
N MET A 30 -2.84 12.56 8.35
CA MET A 30 -2.58 13.58 9.37
C MET A 30 -3.75 14.55 9.55
N LEU A 31 -4.45 14.89 8.47
CA LEU A 31 -5.63 15.74 8.52
C LEU A 31 -6.78 15.05 9.28
N GLU A 32 -6.99 13.76 9.05
CA GLU A 32 -8.01 12.98 9.74
C GLU A 32 -7.78 12.97 11.27
N VAL A 33 -6.52 12.87 11.71
CA VAL A 33 -6.15 12.96 13.14
C VAL A 33 -6.54 14.30 13.78
N GLN A 34 -6.71 15.37 12.99
CA GLN A 34 -7.11 16.69 13.48
C GLN A 34 -8.63 16.94 13.44
N LEU A 35 -9.43 16.01 12.90
CA LEU A 35 -10.86 16.20 12.78
C LEU A 35 -11.60 15.83 14.07
N ASP A 36 -12.08 16.85 14.77
CA ASP A 36 -12.87 16.67 15.98
C ASP A 36 -14.37 16.47 15.71
N ALA A 37 -15.11 16.09 16.76
CA ALA A 37 -16.57 15.91 16.75
C ALA A 37 -17.36 17.16 16.34
N SER A 38 -16.74 18.35 16.40
CA SER A 38 -17.30 19.61 15.93
C SER A 38 -17.37 19.73 14.40
N THR A 39 -16.66 18.87 13.67
CA THR A 39 -16.65 18.88 12.20
C THR A 39 -17.95 18.29 11.64
N PRO A 40 -18.56 18.91 10.61
CA PRO A 40 -19.72 18.37 9.92
C PRO A 40 -19.52 16.91 9.47
N THR A 41 -20.50 16.05 9.72
CA THR A 41 -20.47 14.62 9.37
C THR A 41 -20.07 14.35 7.92
N PRO A 42 -20.57 15.09 6.90
CA PRO A 42 -20.17 14.85 5.51
C PRO A 42 -18.67 15.04 5.28
N LEU A 43 -18.05 16.02 5.93
CA LEU A 43 -16.60 16.27 5.80
C LEU A 43 -15.79 15.16 6.45
N ARG A 44 -16.24 14.63 7.59
CA ARG A 44 -15.59 13.49 8.26
C ARG A 44 -15.65 12.23 7.41
N VAL A 45 -16.80 11.96 6.77
CA VAL A 45 -16.93 10.82 5.85
C VAL A 45 -16.02 10.99 4.64
N LEU A 46 -15.98 12.17 4.03
CA LEU A 46 -15.08 12.45 2.91
C LEU A 46 -13.61 12.27 3.30
N ALA A 47 -13.22 12.77 4.48
CA ALA A 47 -11.88 12.62 5.01
C ALA A 47 -11.50 11.15 5.26
N ALA A 48 -12.42 10.33 5.77
CA ALA A 48 -12.18 8.90 6.00
C ALA A 48 -12.07 8.09 4.68
N VAL A 49 -12.83 8.48 3.64
CA VAL A 49 -12.83 7.78 2.34
C VAL A 49 -11.65 8.20 1.46
N PHE A 50 -11.19 9.44 1.58
CA PHE A 50 -10.17 9.99 0.70
C PHE A 50 -8.83 9.20 0.68
N PRO A 51 -8.26 8.75 1.82
CA PRO A 51 -7.09 7.88 1.83
C PRO A 51 -7.27 6.59 1.01
N ALA A 52 -8.47 5.99 1.03
CA ALA A 52 -8.75 4.79 0.27
C ALA A 52 -8.70 5.06 -1.26
N LEU A 53 -9.21 6.22 -1.70
CA LEU A 53 -9.12 6.63 -3.11
C LEU A 53 -7.67 6.82 -3.57
N LEU A 54 -6.81 7.37 -2.70
CA LEU A 54 -5.39 7.53 -2.98
C LEU A 54 -4.67 6.18 -3.13
N ILE A 55 -5.01 5.20 -2.28
CA ILE A 55 -4.50 3.83 -2.38
C ILE A 55 -4.93 3.19 -3.70
N LEU A 56 -6.20 3.35 -4.11
CA LEU A 56 -6.68 2.87 -5.41
C LEU A 56 -5.94 3.54 -6.57
N GLY A 57 -5.65 4.84 -6.47
CA GLY A 57 -4.82 5.56 -7.42
C GLY A 57 -3.40 4.98 -7.52
N LEU A 58 -2.78 4.67 -6.38
CA LEU A 58 -1.45 4.06 -6.34
C LEU A 58 -1.47 2.67 -6.97
N ALA A 59 -2.47 1.85 -6.66
CA ALA A 59 -2.65 0.53 -7.26
C ALA A 59 -2.83 0.62 -8.78
N ALA A 60 -3.56 1.62 -9.29
CA ALA A 60 -3.70 1.85 -10.73
C ALA A 60 -2.37 2.24 -11.40
N VAL A 61 -1.53 3.03 -10.72
CA VAL A 61 -0.19 3.40 -11.21
C VAL A 61 0.72 2.17 -11.23
N GLU A 62 0.73 1.35 -10.18
CA GLU A 62 1.49 0.09 -10.15
C GLU A 62 1.02 -0.90 -11.22
N PHE A 63 -0.29 -1.04 -11.41
CA PHE A 63 -0.84 -1.90 -12.45
C PHE A 63 -0.34 -1.51 -13.85
N ARG A 64 -0.33 -0.21 -14.15
CA ARG A 64 0.22 0.31 -15.41
C ARG A 64 1.73 0.06 -15.53
N ARG A 65 2.48 0.25 -14.44
CA ARG A 65 3.93 -0.05 -14.40
C ARG A 65 4.18 -1.53 -14.71
N ILE A 66 3.53 -2.43 -13.99
CA ILE A 66 3.70 -3.89 -14.12
C ILE A 66 3.35 -4.36 -15.53
N ARG A 67 2.26 -3.84 -16.12
CA ARG A 67 1.86 -4.17 -17.49
C ARG A 67 2.90 -3.78 -18.55
N ASN A 68 3.76 -2.80 -18.26
CA ASN A 68 4.81 -2.33 -19.16
C ASN A 68 6.15 -3.05 -18.92
N THR A 69 6.18 -4.11 -18.12
CA THR A 69 7.38 -4.93 -17.87
C THR A 69 7.33 -6.25 -18.65
N ASP A 70 8.49 -6.90 -18.80
CA ASP A 70 8.60 -8.20 -19.46
C ASP A 70 7.73 -9.28 -18.79
N GLU A 71 7.32 -10.29 -19.54
CA GLU A 71 6.39 -11.32 -19.05
C GLU A 71 6.87 -12.04 -17.79
N LEU A 72 8.18 -12.35 -17.72
CA LEU A 72 8.76 -12.98 -16.53
C LEU A 72 8.66 -12.04 -15.32
N ARG A 73 8.91 -10.74 -15.51
CA ARG A 73 8.80 -9.75 -14.44
C ARG A 73 7.35 -9.59 -13.98
N GLN A 74 6.42 -9.53 -14.92
CA GLN A 74 4.99 -9.45 -14.63
C GLN A 74 4.53 -10.64 -13.77
N ARG A 75 4.99 -11.86 -14.07
CA ARG A 75 4.70 -13.05 -13.24
C ARG A 75 5.24 -12.91 -11.82
N MET A 76 6.50 -12.49 -11.65
CA MET A 76 7.10 -12.28 -10.32
C MET A 76 6.32 -11.24 -9.51
N GLU A 77 5.93 -10.13 -10.13
CA GLU A 77 5.17 -9.04 -9.49
C GLU A 77 3.76 -9.49 -9.09
N LEU A 78 3.08 -10.26 -9.94
CA LEU A 78 1.76 -10.83 -9.64
C LEU A 78 1.83 -11.84 -8.50
N GLU A 79 2.82 -12.74 -8.50
CA GLU A 79 2.99 -13.71 -7.41
C GLU A 79 3.32 -13.01 -6.09
N ALA A 80 4.20 -12.00 -6.10
CA ALA A 80 4.51 -11.22 -4.92
C ALA A 80 3.30 -10.42 -4.42
N GLY A 81 2.51 -9.84 -5.33
CA GLY A 81 1.26 -9.15 -5.00
C GLY A 81 0.22 -10.08 -4.38
N MET A 82 0.06 -11.29 -4.93
CA MET A 82 -0.86 -12.30 -4.39
C MET A 82 -0.42 -12.81 -3.03
N LEU A 83 0.88 -13.03 -2.82
CA LEU A 83 1.42 -13.38 -1.49
C LEU A 83 1.23 -12.25 -0.49
N ALA A 84 1.48 -11.01 -0.91
CA ALA A 84 1.30 -9.86 -0.05
C ALA A 84 -0.17 -9.68 0.36
N LEU A 85 -1.11 -9.96 -0.55
CA LEU A 85 -2.54 -9.95 -0.24
C LEU A 85 -2.93 -11.11 0.66
N ALA A 86 -2.47 -12.34 0.35
CA ALA A 86 -2.79 -13.55 1.10
C ALA A 86 -2.28 -13.49 2.56
N ILE A 87 -1.20 -12.78 2.82
CA ILE A 87 -0.65 -12.57 4.17
C ILE A 87 -1.19 -11.29 4.80
N GLY A 88 -1.21 -10.18 4.04
CA GLY A 88 -1.59 -8.86 4.52
C GLY A 88 -3.03 -8.78 5.00
N VAL A 89 -3.99 -9.36 4.25
CA VAL A 89 -5.41 -9.32 4.63
C VAL A 89 -5.66 -10.04 5.96
N PRO A 90 -5.22 -11.29 6.17
CA PRO A 90 -5.35 -11.94 7.47
C PRO A 90 -4.64 -11.21 8.60
N VAL A 91 -3.42 -10.71 8.38
CA VAL A 91 -2.63 -10.02 9.42
C VAL A 91 -3.32 -8.73 9.86
N LEU A 92 -3.76 -7.89 8.92
CA LEU A 92 -4.46 -6.66 9.26
C LEU A 92 -5.82 -6.91 9.89
N THR A 93 -6.56 -7.92 9.42
CA THR A 93 -7.82 -8.35 10.04
C THR A 93 -7.60 -8.78 11.49
N ALA A 94 -6.57 -9.60 11.74
CA ALA A 94 -6.24 -10.04 13.08
C ALA A 94 -5.86 -8.88 14.00
N ILE A 95 -5.06 -7.92 13.51
CA ILE A 95 -4.72 -6.70 14.27
C ILE A 95 -5.97 -5.89 14.60
N GLY A 96 -6.88 -5.73 13.63
CA GLY A 96 -8.16 -5.04 13.84
C GLY A 96 -8.99 -5.68 14.95
N LEU A 97 -9.20 -7.00 14.89
CA LEU A 97 -9.95 -7.75 15.89
C LEU A 97 -9.28 -7.72 17.28
N LEU A 98 -7.95 -7.81 17.33
CA LEU A 98 -7.20 -7.71 18.58
C LEU A 98 -7.27 -6.31 19.19
N ASN A 99 -7.38 -5.26 18.37
CA ASN A 99 -7.61 -3.90 18.84
C ASN A 99 -9.03 -3.69 19.36
N GLU A 100 -10.04 -4.24 18.68
CA GLU A 100 -11.43 -4.23 19.16
C GLU A 100 -11.58 -4.98 20.49
N ALA A 101 -10.79 -6.02 20.70
CA ALA A 101 -10.70 -6.74 21.97
C ALA A 101 -9.80 -6.07 23.02
N GLU A 102 -9.27 -4.87 22.74
CA GLU A 102 -8.37 -4.09 23.63
C GLU A 102 -7.04 -4.80 23.98
N LEU A 103 -6.56 -5.72 23.14
CA LEU A 103 -5.39 -6.58 23.44
C LEU A 103 -4.04 -6.06 22.94
N THR A 104 -4.01 -5.30 21.83
CA THR A 104 -2.72 -4.93 21.20
C THR A 104 -2.46 -3.43 21.05
N GLY A 105 -3.49 -2.59 21.13
CA GLY A 105 -3.36 -1.12 21.07
C GLY A 105 -2.60 -0.61 19.83
N ILE A 106 -2.50 -1.41 18.77
CA ILE A 106 -1.69 -1.10 17.59
C ILE A 106 -2.42 -0.01 16.80
N PRO A 107 -1.81 1.17 16.60
CA PRO A 107 -2.51 2.25 15.91
C PRO A 107 -2.69 1.91 14.43
N PHE A 108 -3.84 2.27 13.86
CA PHE A 108 -4.21 1.96 12.47
C PHE A 108 -3.16 2.41 11.44
N ILE A 109 -2.44 3.51 11.74
CA ILE A 109 -1.36 4.03 10.91
C ILE A 109 -0.22 3.02 10.66
N MET A 110 -0.06 2.01 11.53
CA MET A 110 0.90 0.92 11.36
C MET A 110 0.52 -0.09 10.28
N GLY A 111 -0.73 -0.06 9.80
CA GLY A 111 -1.18 -0.96 8.74
C GLY A 111 -0.37 -0.83 7.44
N VAL A 112 -0.04 0.41 7.04
CA VAL A 112 0.76 0.66 5.82
C VAL A 112 2.20 0.13 5.94
N PRO A 113 2.98 0.45 6.99
CA PRO A 113 4.29 -0.15 7.21
C PRO A 113 4.27 -1.68 7.20
N ILE A 114 3.26 -2.29 7.84
CA ILE A 114 3.11 -3.75 7.89
C ILE A 114 2.90 -4.33 6.49
N LEU A 115 1.98 -3.76 5.71
CA LEU A 115 1.76 -4.19 4.32
C LEU A 115 3.00 -4.02 3.45
N LEU A 116 3.74 -2.92 3.63
CA LEU A 116 4.95 -2.65 2.88
C LEU A 116 6.06 -3.66 3.20
N LEU A 117 6.22 -4.02 4.47
CA LEU A 117 7.16 -5.07 4.89
C LEU A 117 6.78 -6.44 4.30
N ILE A 118 5.49 -6.79 4.36
CA ILE A 118 4.97 -8.03 3.77
C ILE A 118 5.24 -8.06 2.26
N TYR A 119 4.96 -6.97 1.55
CA TYR A 119 5.20 -6.87 0.12
C TYR A 119 6.69 -6.96 -0.23
N ILE A 120 7.58 -6.27 0.50
CA ILE A 120 9.03 -6.37 0.29
C ILE A 120 9.52 -7.81 0.52
N ALA A 121 9.06 -8.48 1.57
CA ALA A 121 9.41 -9.87 1.84
C ALA A 121 8.93 -10.79 0.70
N ALA A 122 7.70 -10.59 0.22
CA ALA A 122 7.14 -11.33 -0.90
C ALA A 122 7.96 -11.11 -2.19
N GLN A 123 8.33 -9.87 -2.51
CA GLN A 123 9.18 -9.52 -3.65
C GLN A 123 10.55 -10.20 -3.59
N VAL A 124 11.20 -10.17 -2.41
CA VAL A 124 12.50 -10.82 -2.22
C VAL A 124 12.38 -12.34 -2.38
N TRP A 125 11.30 -12.94 -1.86
CA TRP A 125 11.07 -14.36 -1.97
C TRP A 125 10.79 -14.80 -3.42
N THR A 126 9.89 -14.11 -4.13
CA THR A 126 9.60 -14.44 -5.54
C THR A 126 10.83 -14.25 -6.40
N HIS A 127 11.61 -13.19 -6.18
CA HIS A 127 12.82 -12.98 -6.94
C HIS A 127 13.82 -14.14 -6.76
N ARG A 128 14.05 -14.59 -5.53
CA ARG A 128 14.94 -15.72 -5.24
C ARG A 128 14.45 -17.04 -5.85
N ARG A 129 13.14 -17.21 -6.03
CA ARG A 129 12.54 -18.41 -6.63
C ARG A 129 12.76 -18.49 -8.14
N TYR A 130 12.88 -17.35 -8.82
CA TYR A 130 13.02 -17.25 -10.28
C TYR A 130 14.44 -16.90 -10.76
N GLN A 131 15.41 -16.81 -9.85
CA GLN A 131 16.84 -16.78 -10.16
C GLN A 131 17.38 -18.20 -10.30
#